data_AF-A0A8H3HF05-F1
#
_entry.id   AF-A0A8H3HF05-F1
#
_cell.length_a   1.000
_cell.length_b   1.000
_cell.length_c   1.000
_cell.angle_alpha   90.00
_cell.angle_beta   90.00
_cell.angle_gamma   90.00
#
_symmetry.space_group_name_H-M   'P 1'
#
loop_
_entity.id
_entity.type
_entity.pdbx_description
1 polymer ?
#
loop_
_entity_poly.entity_id
_entity_poly.type
_entity_poly.pdbx_seq_one_letter_code
_entity_poly.pdbx_strand_id
1 'polypeptide(L)'
;MAEHLLALKVMRVSRPSLAAHPLPFFSDSTALTTHSRVSPLSLESQPLEGSPSTLRDLGQSQILALPEAFGSISLGETFTSALCINNESSHTVLGSHLLVEMQTATNKTTLGQIGGIDSRLDPGQMFTLVVSHEMKELGQHVLVCTVGYHVPPALRNSSIPPEDPTNPTLRTIKKFYKFIVSNPLSVRTKVHVPRSPSALLNRTERNKVFLEVHVQNLTAKPLYFERIQFECAEGWVLADSTPKGFLDSGSKANETSLRSQDMRQYLYILTPTPADTRQGRSLHSGG
;
A
#
# COMPACT_ATOMS: atom_id res chain seq x y z
N MET A 1 9.29 -14.95 -36.58
CA MET A 1 8.77 -14.92 -35.20
C MET A 1 7.71 -16.00 -35.15
N ALA A 2 7.91 -17.08 -34.38
CA ALA A 2 6.97 -18.21 -34.39
C ALA A 2 5.59 -17.74 -33.93
N GLU A 3 4.57 -17.99 -34.74
CA GLU A 3 3.20 -17.62 -34.42
C GLU A 3 2.64 -18.61 -33.41
N HIS A 4 2.35 -18.13 -32.20
CA HIS A 4 1.76 -18.95 -31.15
C HIS A 4 0.25 -19.06 -31.36
N LEU A 5 -0.33 -20.24 -31.11
CA LEU A 5 -1.77 -20.49 -31.25
C LEU A 5 -2.60 -19.79 -30.17
N LEU A 6 -1.97 -19.51 -29.03
CA LEU A 6 -2.59 -18.91 -27.86
C LEU A 6 -2.05 -17.50 -27.63
N ALA A 7 -2.96 -16.55 -27.41
CA ALA A 7 -2.64 -15.18 -27.07
C ALA A 7 -2.81 -14.96 -25.55
N LEU A 8 -1.75 -14.52 -24.89
CA LEU A 8 -1.78 -14.09 -23.48
C LEU A 8 -1.99 -12.58 -23.40
N LYS A 9 -3.09 -12.18 -22.77
CA LYS A 9 -3.40 -10.79 -22.41
C LYS A 9 -3.42 -10.64 -20.90
N VAL A 10 -2.74 -9.60 -20.41
CA VAL A 10 -2.56 -9.32 -18.99
C VAL A 10 -2.99 -7.89 -18.74
N MET A 11 -3.84 -7.71 -17.74
CA MET A 11 -4.32 -6.41 -17.30
C MET A 11 -4.16 -6.29 -15.79
N ARG A 12 -3.63 -5.16 -15.32
CA ARG A 12 -3.74 -4.79 -13.91
C ARG A 12 -5.18 -4.32 -13.66
N VAL A 13 -5.80 -4.83 -12.61
CA VAL A 13 -7.14 -4.38 -12.20
C VAL A 13 -6.97 -3.12 -11.36
N SER A 14 -7.51 -2.00 -11.83
CA SER A 14 -7.56 -0.76 -11.06
C SER A 14 -8.74 -0.80 -10.09
N ARG A 15 -8.55 -0.31 -8.87
CA ARG A 15 -9.63 -0.09 -7.93
C ARG A 15 -10.21 1.31 -8.14
N PRO A 16 -11.54 1.47 -8.11
CA PRO A 16 -12.14 2.80 -8.11
C PRO A 16 -11.64 3.57 -6.90
N SER A 17 -11.29 4.84 -7.11
CA SER A 17 -10.92 5.75 -6.03
C SER A 17 -11.71 7.05 -6.16
N LEU A 18 -11.92 7.72 -5.04
CA LEU A 18 -12.60 9.00 -4.98
C LEU A 18 -11.90 10.00 -5.91
N ALA A 19 -12.61 10.55 -6.90
CA ALA A 19 -12.00 11.40 -7.89
C ALA A 19 -11.60 12.73 -7.25
N ALA A 20 -10.36 13.15 -7.50
CA ALA A 20 -9.89 14.45 -7.05
C ALA A 20 -10.59 15.55 -7.87
N HIS A 21 -11.11 16.58 -7.21
CA HIS A 21 -11.63 17.73 -7.93
C HIS A 21 -10.46 18.47 -8.62
N PRO A 22 -10.58 18.88 -9.89
CA PRO A 22 -9.47 19.49 -10.64
C PRO A 22 -9.04 20.89 -10.18
N LEU A 23 -9.73 21.51 -9.22
CA LEU A 23 -9.49 22.90 -8.84
C LEU A 23 -8.57 23.01 -7.61
N PRO A 24 -7.46 23.77 -7.70
CA PRO A 24 -6.61 24.02 -6.56
C PRO A 24 -7.30 24.99 -5.61
N PHE A 25 -7.97 24.47 -4.58
CA PHE A 25 -8.41 25.31 -3.47
C PHE A 25 -7.23 25.54 -2.53
N PHE A 26 -6.51 26.65 -2.76
CA PHE A 26 -5.66 27.25 -1.74
C PHE A 26 -6.57 27.93 -0.73
N SER A 27 -6.73 27.34 0.45
CA SER A 27 -7.31 28.08 1.57
C SER A 27 -6.83 27.51 2.89
N ASP A 28 -6.17 28.37 3.66
CA ASP A 28 -6.03 28.23 5.09
C ASP A 28 -7.39 28.51 5.72
N SER A 29 -8.10 27.41 5.99
CA SER A 29 -9.25 27.30 6.89
C SER A 29 -10.15 28.53 7.00
N THR A 30 -11.31 28.49 6.33
CA THR A 30 -12.54 29.04 6.94
C THR A 30 -13.62 27.98 6.82
N ALA A 31 -14.12 27.54 7.97
CA ALA A 31 -15.26 26.65 8.05
C ALA A 31 -16.46 27.38 7.44
N LEU A 32 -16.82 27.00 6.21
CA LEU A 32 -17.92 27.59 5.45
C LEU A 32 -19.22 27.57 6.27
N THR A 33 -19.36 26.51 7.07
CA THR A 33 -20.51 26.26 7.91
C THR A 33 -20.49 27.01 9.24
N THR A 34 -19.36 27.59 9.67
CA THR A 34 -19.33 28.49 10.83
C THR A 34 -19.78 29.89 10.42
N HIS A 35 -19.31 30.40 9.28
CA HIS A 35 -19.72 31.72 8.79
C HIS A 35 -21.19 31.77 8.33
N SER A 36 -21.71 30.71 7.72
CA SER A 36 -23.14 30.65 7.37
C SER A 36 -24.03 30.56 8.62
N ARG A 37 -23.59 29.88 9.69
CA ARG A 37 -24.35 29.72 10.94
C ARG A 37 -24.34 30.93 11.88
N VAL A 38 -23.32 31.80 11.77
CA VAL A 38 -23.28 33.09 12.51
C VAL A 38 -24.23 34.12 11.86
N SER A 39 -24.73 33.85 10.65
CA SER A 39 -25.73 34.70 10.02
C SER A 39 -27.10 34.52 10.68
N PRO A 40 -27.76 35.59 11.14
CA PRO A 40 -29.06 35.52 11.82
C PRO A 40 -30.24 35.07 10.94
N LEU A 41 -29.98 34.73 9.67
CA LEU A 41 -30.95 34.24 8.68
C LEU A 41 -30.86 32.72 8.44
N SER A 42 -29.98 32.01 9.14
CA SER A 42 -29.79 30.56 8.94
C SER A 42 -30.86 29.73 9.64
N LEU A 43 -31.60 28.95 8.86
CA LEU A 43 -32.73 28.10 9.27
C LEU A 43 -32.34 26.71 9.78
N GLU A 44 -31.05 26.35 9.78
CA GLU A 44 -30.57 25.01 10.15
C GLU A 44 -29.83 25.03 11.50
N SER A 45 -30.47 24.49 12.54
CA SER A 45 -29.93 24.44 13.91
C SER A 45 -29.09 23.18 14.22
N GLN A 46 -29.08 22.18 13.32
CA GLN A 46 -28.42 20.90 13.58
C GLN A 46 -27.57 20.44 12.37
N PRO A 47 -26.30 20.04 12.58
CA PRO A 47 -25.47 19.54 11.49
C PRO A 47 -26.04 18.22 10.97
N LEU A 48 -26.37 18.18 9.68
CA LEU A 48 -26.60 16.93 8.96
C LEU A 48 -25.31 16.10 8.97
N GLU A 49 -25.39 14.86 9.45
CA GLU A 49 -24.29 13.90 9.37
C GLU A 49 -23.90 13.70 7.89
N GLY A 50 -22.65 14.04 7.55
CA GLY A 50 -22.12 13.91 6.19
C GLY A 50 -22.02 15.21 5.37
N SER A 51 -22.41 16.36 5.92
CA SER A 51 -22.21 17.65 5.23
C SER A 51 -20.76 18.14 5.36
N PRO A 52 -20.08 18.51 4.25
CA PRO A 52 -18.69 18.98 4.27
C PRO A 52 -18.57 20.27 5.08
N SER A 53 -17.90 20.18 6.23
CA SER A 53 -17.81 21.27 7.21
C SER A 53 -16.81 22.35 6.79
N THR A 54 -15.85 21.97 5.94
CA THR A 54 -14.77 22.82 5.44
C THR A 54 -14.75 22.82 3.91
N LEU A 55 -14.33 23.93 3.27
CA LEU A 55 -14.07 23.95 1.82
C LEU A 55 -13.05 22.88 1.38
N ARG A 56 -12.25 22.38 2.33
CA ARG A 56 -11.29 21.29 2.14
C ARG A 56 -11.97 19.93 1.93
N ASP A 57 -13.15 19.70 2.51
CA ASP A 57 -13.95 18.47 2.32
C ASP A 57 -14.58 18.41 0.93
N LEU A 58 -14.79 19.56 0.26
CA LEU A 58 -15.26 19.63 -1.13
C LEU A 58 -14.18 19.28 -2.16
N GLY A 59 -12.92 19.19 -1.75
CA GLY A 59 -11.80 18.84 -2.65
C GLY A 59 -11.81 17.39 -3.13
N GLN A 60 -12.65 16.55 -2.53
CA GLN A 60 -12.85 15.16 -2.94
C GLN A 60 -14.26 15.03 -3.49
N SER A 61 -14.37 14.75 -4.80
CA SER A 61 -15.69 14.51 -5.39
C SER A 61 -16.28 13.24 -4.77
N GLN A 62 -17.59 13.16 -4.57
CA GLN A 62 -18.24 11.90 -4.18
C GLN A 62 -18.28 10.86 -5.32
N ILE A 63 -17.62 11.15 -6.44
CA ILE A 63 -17.60 10.31 -7.62
C ILE A 63 -16.42 9.35 -7.51
N LEU A 64 -16.70 8.07 -7.60
CA LEU A 64 -15.67 7.04 -7.73
C LEU A 64 -15.24 6.99 -9.20
N ALA A 65 -13.98 7.34 -9.46
CA ALA A 65 -13.39 7.24 -10.79
C ALA A 65 -12.32 6.16 -10.82
N LEU A 66 -12.21 5.49 -11.96
CA LEU A 66 -11.05 4.65 -12.25
C LEU A 66 -9.86 5.56 -12.60
N PRO A 67 -8.66 5.32 -12.04
CA PRO A 67 -7.48 6.08 -12.41
C PRO A 67 -7.21 6.03 -13.91
N GLU A 68 -6.90 7.19 -14.50
CA GLU A 68 -6.62 7.36 -15.93
C GLU A 68 -5.30 6.70 -16.37
N ALA A 69 -4.39 6.44 -15.43
CA ALA A 69 -3.09 5.83 -15.68
C ALA A 69 -2.81 4.63 -14.76
N PHE A 70 -1.92 3.75 -15.22
CA PHE A 70 -1.52 2.50 -14.53
C PHE A 70 -0.93 2.68 -13.12
N GLY A 71 -0.63 3.93 -12.71
CA GLY A 71 -0.27 4.31 -11.34
C GLY A 71 1.06 3.74 -10.85
N SER A 72 1.67 4.39 -9.86
CA SER A 72 2.74 3.77 -9.07
C SER A 72 2.19 2.63 -8.22
N ILE A 73 3.03 1.66 -7.86
CA ILE A 73 2.69 0.62 -6.88
C ILE A 73 3.46 0.96 -5.61
N SER A 74 2.74 1.05 -4.50
CA SER A 74 3.35 1.36 -3.21
C SER A 74 3.48 0.11 -2.35
N LEU A 75 4.46 0.10 -1.45
CA LEU A 75 4.57 -0.93 -0.42
C LEU A 75 3.27 -1.04 0.38
N GLY A 76 2.84 -2.27 0.66
CA GLY A 76 1.59 -2.58 1.35
C GLY A 76 0.35 -2.60 0.44
N GLU A 77 0.45 -2.14 -0.81
CA GLU A 77 -0.68 -2.26 -1.74
C GLU A 77 -0.92 -3.70 -2.17
N THR A 78 -2.18 -4.07 -2.40
CA THR A 78 -2.53 -5.32 -3.05
C THR A 78 -2.51 -5.14 -4.57
N PHE A 79 -1.48 -5.68 -5.22
CA PHE A 79 -1.46 -5.83 -6.67
C PHE A 79 -2.50 -6.86 -7.10
N THR A 80 -3.37 -6.49 -8.03
CA THR A 80 -4.35 -7.42 -8.62
C THR A 80 -4.23 -7.38 -10.13
N SER A 81 -4.16 -8.54 -10.76
CA SER A 81 -4.07 -8.68 -12.21
C SER A 81 -5.05 -9.73 -12.72
N ALA A 82 -5.74 -9.40 -13.80
CA ALA A 82 -6.53 -10.32 -14.59
C ALA A 82 -5.70 -10.76 -15.80
N LEU A 83 -5.55 -12.07 -15.95
CA LEU A 83 -4.83 -12.70 -17.04
C LEU A 83 -5.81 -13.54 -17.83
N CYS A 84 -5.76 -13.45 -19.16
CA CYS A 84 -6.51 -14.34 -20.02
C CYS A 84 -5.66 -14.95 -21.12
N ILE A 85 -5.91 -16.22 -21.39
CA ILE A 85 -5.38 -16.96 -22.53
C ILE A 85 -6.52 -17.13 -23.51
N ASN A 86 -6.37 -16.61 -24.72
CA ASN A 86 -7.32 -16.76 -25.80
C ASN A 86 -6.79 -17.71 -26.87
N ASN A 87 -7.62 -18.62 -27.37
CA ASN A 87 -7.31 -19.40 -28.56
C ASN A 87 -7.75 -18.65 -29.82
N GLU A 88 -6.79 -18.02 -30.47
CA GLU A 88 -7.00 -17.27 -31.73
C GLU A 88 -6.85 -18.17 -32.96
N SER A 89 -6.48 -19.44 -32.77
CA SER A 89 -6.36 -20.40 -33.86
C SER A 89 -7.69 -21.03 -34.24
N SER A 90 -7.75 -21.61 -35.44
CA SER A 90 -8.88 -22.41 -35.93
C SER A 90 -8.88 -23.85 -35.40
N HIS A 91 -7.93 -24.22 -34.55
CA HIS A 91 -7.77 -25.57 -34.04
C HIS A 91 -8.00 -25.64 -32.53
N THR A 92 -8.55 -26.76 -32.07
CA THR A 92 -8.65 -27.06 -30.65
C THR A 92 -7.26 -27.33 -30.06
N VAL A 93 -6.89 -26.59 -29.01
CA VAL A 93 -5.62 -26.74 -28.31
C VAL A 93 -5.83 -27.56 -27.04
N LEU A 94 -4.96 -28.54 -26.79
CA LEU A 94 -5.03 -29.44 -25.65
C LEU A 94 -3.91 -29.17 -24.64
N GLY A 95 -4.16 -29.49 -23.38
CA GLY A 95 -3.21 -29.36 -22.28
C GLY A 95 -2.75 -27.92 -22.02
N SER A 96 -3.62 -26.95 -22.29
CA SER A 96 -3.33 -25.52 -22.08
C SER A 96 -3.31 -25.18 -20.59
N HIS A 97 -2.22 -24.62 -20.11
CA HIS A 97 -2.09 -24.18 -18.72
C HIS A 97 -1.43 -22.81 -18.63
N LEU A 98 -1.87 -22.02 -17.64
CA LEU A 98 -1.28 -20.76 -17.24
C LEU A 98 -0.68 -20.93 -15.86
N LEU A 99 0.59 -20.60 -15.69
CA LEU A 99 1.24 -20.44 -14.40
C LEU A 99 1.64 -18.98 -14.22
N VAL A 100 1.22 -18.39 -13.11
CA VAL A 100 1.51 -16.99 -12.77
C VAL A 100 2.34 -16.95 -11.51
N GLU A 101 3.49 -16.29 -11.59
CA GLU A 101 4.45 -16.18 -10.50
C GLU A 101 4.85 -14.72 -10.29
N MET A 102 5.00 -14.32 -9.04
CA MET A 102 5.61 -13.06 -8.65
C MET A 102 7.07 -13.33 -8.32
N GLN A 103 7.97 -12.65 -9.02
CA GLN A 103 9.39 -12.68 -8.73
C GLN A 103 9.83 -11.34 -8.14
N THR A 104 10.35 -11.40 -6.93
CA THR A 104 10.96 -10.29 -6.21
C THR A 104 12.48 -10.43 -6.25
N ALA A 105 13.22 -9.52 -5.61
CA ALA A 105 14.67 -9.64 -5.48
C ALA A 105 15.09 -10.84 -4.63
N THR A 106 14.26 -11.24 -3.66
CA THR A 106 14.61 -12.27 -2.67
C THR A 106 13.87 -13.59 -2.88
N ASN A 107 12.62 -13.52 -3.36
CA ASN A 107 11.68 -14.64 -3.40
C ASN A 107 10.98 -14.77 -4.75
N LYS A 108 10.61 -16.01 -5.09
CA LYS A 108 9.73 -16.33 -6.22
C LYS A 108 8.50 -17.08 -5.69
N THR A 109 7.33 -16.50 -5.87
CA THR A 109 6.07 -17.00 -5.30
C THR A 109 5.06 -17.26 -6.39
N THR A 110 4.50 -18.47 -6.46
CA THR A 110 3.40 -18.78 -7.37
C THR A 110 2.11 -18.14 -6.87
N LEU A 111 1.49 -17.31 -7.71
CA LEU A 111 0.25 -16.60 -7.37
C LEU A 111 -0.99 -17.39 -7.77
N GLY A 112 -0.91 -18.19 -8.82
CA GLY A 112 -2.02 -18.99 -9.29
C GLY A 112 -1.68 -19.79 -10.53
N GLN A 113 -2.46 -20.84 -10.76
CA GLN A 113 -2.39 -21.69 -11.93
C GLN A 113 -3.81 -22.01 -12.41
N ILE A 114 -4.02 -22.03 -13.73
CA ILE A 114 -5.28 -22.47 -14.33
C ILE A 114 -4.99 -23.37 -15.54
N GLY A 115 -5.87 -24.34 -15.78
CA GLY A 115 -5.68 -25.35 -16.81
C GLY A 115 -4.89 -26.57 -16.29
N GLY A 116 -4.44 -27.42 -17.19
CA GLY A 116 -3.79 -28.69 -16.85
C GLY A 116 -3.59 -29.56 -18.08
N ILE A 117 -3.31 -30.85 -17.90
CA ILE A 117 -3.13 -31.76 -19.04
C ILE A 117 -4.46 -32.10 -19.73
N ASP A 118 -5.56 -32.10 -18.97
CA ASP A 118 -6.92 -32.40 -19.43
C ASP A 118 -7.67 -31.17 -19.95
N SER A 119 -7.03 -30.00 -19.91
CA SER A 119 -7.68 -28.78 -20.38
C SER A 119 -7.75 -28.75 -21.91
N ARG A 120 -8.85 -28.22 -22.41
CA ARG A 120 -9.14 -28.05 -23.83
C ARG A 120 -9.59 -26.62 -24.05
N LEU A 121 -8.98 -25.95 -25.02
CA LEU A 121 -9.42 -24.65 -25.52
C LEU A 121 -9.88 -24.81 -26.97
N ASP A 122 -11.18 -24.70 -27.22
CA ASP A 122 -11.71 -24.63 -28.58
C ASP A 122 -11.46 -23.24 -29.20
N PRO A 123 -11.51 -23.11 -30.54
CA PRO A 123 -11.37 -21.82 -31.21
C PRO A 123 -12.32 -20.76 -30.63
N GLY A 124 -11.77 -19.60 -30.26
CA GLY A 124 -12.52 -18.50 -29.65
C GLY A 124 -12.85 -18.66 -28.16
N GLN A 125 -12.46 -19.78 -27.52
CA GLN A 125 -12.54 -19.91 -26.07
C GLN A 125 -11.34 -19.27 -25.36
N MET A 126 -11.55 -18.91 -24.09
CA MET A 126 -10.51 -18.35 -23.24
C MET A 126 -10.53 -18.91 -21.82
N PHE A 127 -9.35 -18.97 -21.21
CA PHE A 127 -9.22 -19.07 -19.75
C PHE A 127 -8.95 -17.72 -19.16
N THR A 128 -9.54 -17.45 -17.99
CA THR A 128 -9.30 -16.23 -17.23
C THR A 128 -8.89 -16.58 -15.80
N LEU A 129 -7.85 -15.93 -15.31
CA LEU A 129 -7.34 -16.06 -13.95
C LEU A 129 -7.13 -14.66 -13.37
N VAL A 130 -7.69 -14.41 -12.19
CA VAL A 130 -7.42 -13.19 -11.42
C VAL A 130 -6.52 -13.56 -10.26
N VAL A 131 -5.38 -12.89 -10.16
CA VAL A 131 -4.43 -13.07 -9.05
C VAL A 131 -4.33 -11.79 -8.25
N SER A 132 -4.20 -11.94 -6.93
CA SER A 132 -3.96 -10.84 -6.00
C SER A 132 -2.74 -11.16 -5.14
N HIS A 133 -1.84 -10.18 -4.99
CA HIS A 133 -0.64 -10.31 -4.17
C HIS A 133 -0.37 -9.01 -3.41
N GLU A 134 -0.10 -9.13 -2.11
CA GLU A 134 0.30 -8.00 -1.28
C GLU A 134 1.77 -7.67 -1.47
N MET A 135 2.07 -6.39 -1.73
CA MET A 135 3.44 -5.94 -1.98
C MET A 135 4.19 -5.72 -0.67
N LYS A 136 5.05 -6.69 -0.31
CA LYS A 136 5.78 -6.68 0.97
C LYS A 136 7.25 -6.23 0.85
N GLU A 137 7.75 -6.14 -0.37
CA GLU A 137 9.15 -5.80 -0.64
C GLU A 137 9.25 -4.55 -1.50
N LEU A 138 10.24 -3.70 -1.20
CA LEU A 138 10.56 -2.53 -2.01
C LEU A 138 11.42 -2.92 -3.21
N GLY A 139 11.37 -2.12 -4.28
CA GLY A 139 12.25 -2.28 -5.45
C GLY A 139 11.56 -2.95 -6.63
N GLN A 140 12.33 -3.68 -7.44
CA GLN A 140 11.82 -4.25 -8.70
C GLN A 140 11.09 -5.57 -8.46
N HIS A 141 9.89 -5.67 -9.01
CA HIS A 141 9.07 -6.87 -9.06
C HIS A 141 8.81 -7.28 -10.50
N VAL A 142 8.67 -8.58 -10.74
CA VAL A 142 8.43 -9.13 -12.07
C VAL A 142 7.28 -10.14 -11.99
N LEU A 143 6.17 -9.84 -12.66
CA LEU A 143 5.11 -10.81 -12.88
C LEU A 143 5.49 -11.70 -14.05
N VAL A 144 5.72 -12.98 -13.77
CA VAL A 144 6.09 -14.00 -14.74
C VAL A 144 4.86 -14.81 -15.09
N CYS A 145 4.47 -14.78 -16.36
CA CYS A 145 3.34 -15.52 -16.88
C CYS A 145 3.85 -16.59 -17.85
N THR A 146 3.66 -17.85 -17.49
CA THR A 146 4.07 -18.99 -18.30
C THR A 146 2.83 -19.71 -18.83
N VAL A 147 2.65 -19.71 -20.14
CA VAL A 147 1.58 -20.45 -20.81
C VAL A 147 2.19 -21.65 -21.50
N GLY A 148 1.76 -22.86 -21.16
CA GLY A 148 2.16 -24.07 -21.88
C GLY A 148 0.96 -24.68 -22.59
N TYR A 149 1.18 -25.27 -23.76
CA TYR A 149 0.16 -25.99 -24.51
C TYR A 149 0.76 -27.06 -25.43
N HIS A 150 -0.05 -28.07 -25.79
CA HIS A 150 0.35 -29.07 -26.78
C HIS A 150 -0.09 -28.68 -28.19
N VAL A 151 0.84 -28.78 -29.14
CA VAL A 151 0.59 -28.53 -30.56
C VAL A 151 -0.33 -29.63 -31.11
N PRO A 152 -1.46 -29.24 -31.73
CA PRO A 152 -2.38 -30.19 -32.36
C PRO A 152 -1.67 -31.07 -33.40
N PRO A 153 -2.04 -32.36 -33.53
CA PRO A 153 -1.41 -33.29 -34.48
C PRO A 153 -1.36 -32.77 -35.92
N ALA A 154 -2.37 -32.02 -36.36
CA ALA A 154 -2.47 -31.44 -37.71
C ALA A 154 -1.37 -30.42 -38.04
N LEU A 155 -0.75 -29.81 -37.02
CA LEU A 155 0.26 -28.75 -37.17
C LEU A 155 1.67 -29.20 -36.76
N ARG A 156 1.86 -30.47 -36.40
CA ARG A 156 3.16 -31.03 -36.00
C ARG A 156 4.19 -31.09 -37.13
N ASN A 157 3.76 -30.82 -38.36
CA ASN A 157 4.57 -30.90 -39.58
C ASN A 157 5.32 -29.59 -39.87
N SER A 158 5.13 -28.54 -39.07
CA SER A 158 5.88 -27.29 -39.25
C SER A 158 7.31 -27.44 -38.73
N SER A 159 8.26 -27.01 -39.56
CA SER A 159 9.71 -27.17 -39.54
C SER A 159 10.45 -26.48 -38.38
N ILE A 160 9.88 -26.48 -37.18
CA ILE A 160 10.47 -25.79 -36.03
C ILE A 160 10.95 -26.85 -35.04
N PRO A 161 12.27 -26.93 -34.77
CA PRO A 161 12.79 -27.88 -33.80
C PRO A 161 12.10 -27.69 -32.44
N PRO A 162 11.84 -28.80 -31.73
CA PRO A 162 11.23 -28.75 -30.42
C PRO A 162 12.12 -27.99 -29.43
N GLU A 163 11.52 -27.12 -28.60
CA GLU A 163 12.26 -26.37 -27.57
C GLU A 163 12.79 -27.29 -26.46
N ASP A 164 12.15 -28.45 -26.27
CA ASP A 164 12.56 -29.49 -25.33
C ASP A 164 12.61 -30.85 -26.08
N PRO A 165 13.78 -31.50 -26.19
CA PRO A 165 13.93 -32.79 -26.88
C PRO A 165 13.12 -33.91 -26.23
N THR A 166 12.69 -33.73 -24.97
CA THR A 166 11.89 -34.69 -24.20
C THR A 166 10.40 -34.63 -24.54
N ASN A 167 9.89 -33.47 -24.99
CA ASN A 167 8.47 -33.25 -25.28
C ASN A 167 8.27 -32.38 -26.53
N PRO A 168 8.42 -32.94 -27.74
CA PRO A 168 8.44 -32.15 -28.98
C PRO A 168 7.11 -31.49 -29.34
N THR A 169 6.03 -31.85 -28.64
CA THR A 169 4.69 -31.31 -28.86
C THR A 169 4.35 -30.15 -27.94
N LEU A 170 5.13 -29.92 -26.87
CA LEU A 170 4.85 -28.86 -25.91
C LEU A 170 5.47 -27.54 -26.39
N ARG A 171 4.67 -26.48 -26.39
CA ARG A 171 5.11 -25.11 -26.65
C ARG A 171 4.87 -24.28 -25.42
N THR A 172 5.81 -23.37 -25.11
CA THR A 172 5.70 -22.50 -23.95
C THR A 172 5.87 -21.03 -24.35
N ILE A 173 4.98 -20.19 -23.85
CA ILE A 173 5.05 -18.73 -23.97
C ILE A 173 5.35 -18.19 -22.59
N LYS A 174 6.44 -17.45 -22.44
CA LYS A 174 6.80 -16.81 -21.17
C LYS A 174 6.88 -15.30 -21.34
N LYS A 175 6.02 -14.57 -20.63
CA LYS A 175 6.03 -13.10 -20.60
C LYS A 175 6.44 -12.59 -19.23
N PHE A 176 7.24 -11.54 -19.22
CA PHE A 176 7.77 -10.90 -18.02
C PHE A 176 7.29 -9.46 -17.96
N TYR A 177 6.52 -9.10 -16.94
CA TYR A 177 6.06 -7.74 -16.71
C TYR A 177 6.79 -7.16 -15.50
N LYS A 178 7.73 -6.24 -15.77
CA LYS A 178 8.55 -5.60 -14.75
C LYS A 178 7.89 -4.32 -14.26
N PHE A 179 7.85 -4.13 -12.96
CA PHE A 179 7.38 -2.89 -12.32
C PHE A 179 8.17 -2.62 -11.05
N ILE A 180 8.07 -1.40 -10.53
CA ILE A 180 8.81 -0.96 -9.34
C ILE A 180 7.81 -0.62 -8.24
N VAL A 181 8.09 -1.12 -7.03
CA VAL A 181 7.35 -0.82 -5.81
C VAL A 181 8.13 0.23 -5.01
N SER A 182 7.49 1.38 -4.78
CA SER A 182 8.05 2.51 -4.04
C SER A 182 7.54 2.57 -2.60
N ASN A 183 8.30 3.24 -1.73
CA ASN A 183 7.88 3.49 -0.36
C ASN A 183 6.78 4.58 -0.33
N PRO A 184 5.59 4.33 0.23
CA PRO A 184 4.52 5.33 0.32
C PRO A 184 4.81 6.46 1.32
N LEU A 185 5.65 6.21 2.33
CA LEU A 185 5.87 7.12 3.46
C LEU A 185 7.35 7.33 3.74
N SER A 186 7.74 8.59 3.89
CA SER A 186 9.06 8.95 4.39
C SER A 186 8.95 9.35 5.86
N VAL A 187 9.72 8.69 6.72
CA VAL A 187 9.82 9.02 8.15
C VAL A 187 11.23 9.55 8.42
N ARG A 188 11.32 10.78 8.91
CA ARG A 188 12.58 11.39 9.35
C ARG A 188 12.50 11.72 10.83
N THR A 189 13.57 11.45 11.56
CA THR A 189 13.62 11.69 13.01
C THR A 189 14.76 12.64 13.35
N LYS A 190 14.50 13.59 14.25
CA LYS A 190 15.49 14.52 14.76
C LYS A 190 15.45 14.51 16.28
N VAL A 191 16.62 14.27 16.87
CA VAL A 191 16.76 14.13 18.31
C VAL A 191 17.30 15.43 18.90
N HIS A 192 16.60 15.94 19.90
CA HIS A 192 16.92 17.16 20.62
C HIS A 192 17.13 16.85 22.10
N VAL A 193 18.30 17.22 22.61
CA VAL A 193 18.63 17.14 24.04
C VAL A 193 18.56 18.51 24.67
N PRO A 194 18.02 18.64 25.90
CA PRO A 194 17.95 19.92 26.59
C PRO A 194 19.36 20.42 26.91
N ARG A 195 19.66 21.67 26.52
CA ARG A 195 20.96 22.33 26.74
C ARG A 195 20.86 23.59 27.61
N SER A 196 19.66 23.96 28.06
CA SER A 196 19.50 25.16 28.88
C SER A 196 20.13 24.95 30.26
N PRO A 197 20.76 25.98 30.86
CA PRO A 197 21.37 25.88 32.19
C PRO A 197 20.38 25.36 33.26
N SER A 198 19.13 25.82 33.21
CA SER A 198 18.06 25.38 34.11
C SER A 198 17.70 23.90 33.95
N ALA A 199 17.74 23.36 32.73
CA ALA A 199 17.48 21.94 32.50
C ALA A 199 18.67 21.05 32.90
N LEU A 200 19.91 21.55 32.82
CA LEU A 200 21.10 20.81 33.24
C LEU A 200 21.20 20.66 34.76
N LEU A 201 20.64 21.61 35.52
CA LEU A 201 20.60 21.59 36.98
C LEU A 201 19.60 20.57 37.55
N ASN A 202 18.56 20.23 36.80
CA ASN A 202 17.55 19.26 37.23
C ASN A 202 17.79 17.89 36.57
N ARG A 203 18.00 16.84 37.37
CA ARG A 203 18.26 15.47 36.88
C ARG A 203 17.13 14.93 35.99
N THR A 204 15.88 15.27 36.28
CA THR A 204 14.74 14.80 35.49
C THR A 204 14.65 15.51 34.14
N GLU A 205 14.83 16.83 34.10
CA GLU A 205 14.86 17.61 32.86
C GLU A 205 16.08 17.29 31.99
N ARG A 206 17.26 17.13 32.61
CA ARG A 206 18.51 16.77 31.91
C ARG A 206 18.40 15.48 31.11
N ASN A 207 17.62 14.53 31.62
CA ASN A 207 17.47 13.21 31.03
C ASN A 207 16.32 13.13 30.02
N LYS A 208 15.56 14.22 29.81
CA LYS A 208 14.53 14.26 28.76
C LYS A 208 15.18 14.25 27.38
N VAL A 209 14.54 13.55 26.45
CA VAL A 209 14.89 13.56 25.04
C VAL A 209 13.66 13.99 24.25
N PHE A 210 13.81 15.02 23.43
CA PHE A 210 12.77 15.49 22.53
C PHE A 210 13.00 14.84 21.16
N LEU A 211 12.07 14.00 20.74
CA LEU A 211 12.10 13.31 19.46
C LEU A 211 11.09 13.97 18.51
N GLU A 212 11.60 14.67 17.52
CA GLU A 212 10.80 15.24 16.44
C GLU A 212 10.73 14.23 15.29
N VAL A 213 9.52 13.82 14.91
CA VAL A 213 9.25 12.84 13.85
C VAL A 213 8.48 13.51 12.73
N HIS A 214 9.05 13.50 11.52
CA HIS A 214 8.42 14.00 10.30
C HIS A 214 7.92 12.83 9.48
N VAL A 215 6.61 12.76 9.28
CA VAL A 215 5.95 11.76 8.43
C VAL A 215 5.47 12.46 7.16
N GLN A 216 6.00 12.06 6.01
CA GLN A 216 5.67 12.66 4.71
C GLN A 216 5.06 11.61 3.77
N ASN A 217 3.96 11.99 3.09
CA ASN A 217 3.35 11.18 2.05
C ASN A 217 4.11 11.38 0.73
N LEU A 218 4.67 10.31 0.19
CA LEU A 218 5.37 10.33 -1.10
C LEU A 218 4.47 9.93 -2.28
N THR A 219 3.28 9.43 -2.00
CA THR A 219 2.33 8.99 -3.04
C THR A 219 1.59 10.17 -3.65
N ALA A 220 1.10 9.99 -4.88
CA ALA A 220 0.27 10.99 -5.56
C ALA A 220 -1.15 11.09 -4.98
N LYS A 221 -1.55 10.13 -4.14
CA LYS A 221 -2.90 10.03 -3.56
C LYS A 221 -2.86 10.43 -2.08
N PRO A 222 -3.97 10.93 -1.50
CA PRO A 222 -4.04 11.11 -0.06
C PRO A 222 -4.00 9.74 0.64
N LEU A 223 -3.26 9.68 1.76
CA LEU A 223 -3.24 8.55 2.67
C LEU A 223 -4.17 8.83 3.85
N TYR A 224 -4.91 7.82 4.27
CA TYR A 224 -5.78 7.90 5.44
C TYR A 224 -5.27 6.92 6.48
N PHE A 225 -5.01 7.44 7.66
CA PHE A 225 -4.54 6.65 8.78
C PHE A 225 -5.73 6.34 9.69
N GLU A 226 -5.99 5.05 9.87
CA GLU A 226 -6.92 4.60 10.91
C GLU A 226 -6.33 4.88 12.29
N ARG A 227 -5.02 4.62 12.46
CA ARG A 227 -4.33 4.76 13.74
C ARG A 227 -2.86 5.07 13.54
N ILE A 228 -2.34 6.05 14.27
CA ILE A 228 -0.91 6.34 14.38
C ILE A 228 -0.54 6.24 15.86
N GLN A 229 0.33 5.29 16.20
CA GLN A 229 0.85 5.11 17.55
C GLN A 229 2.38 5.17 17.51
N PHE A 230 2.94 5.84 18.52
CA PHE A 230 4.37 5.80 18.79
C PHE A 230 4.63 4.81 19.93
N GLU A 231 5.53 3.85 19.70
CA GLU A 231 5.94 2.86 20.69
C GLU A 231 7.38 3.15 21.13
N CYS A 232 7.61 3.23 22.44
CA CYS A 232 8.94 3.46 23.00
C CYS A 232 9.75 2.16 22.97
N ALA A 233 11.05 2.29 22.69
CA ALA A 233 12.00 1.22 22.94
C ALA A 233 12.15 0.95 24.45
N GLU A 234 12.64 -0.24 24.79
CA GLU A 234 12.88 -0.65 26.17
C GLU A 234 13.78 0.35 26.91
N GLY A 235 13.41 0.70 28.15
CA GLY A 235 14.12 1.69 28.97
C GLY A 235 13.71 3.15 28.71
N TRP A 236 12.73 3.42 27.85
CA TRP A 236 12.15 4.74 27.63
C TRP A 236 10.64 4.75 27.86
N VAL A 237 10.13 5.87 28.39
CA VAL A 237 8.70 6.11 28.59
C VAL A 237 8.34 7.48 28.00
N LEU A 238 7.19 7.57 27.34
CA LEU A 238 6.59 8.83 26.94
C LEU A 238 6.23 9.64 28.19
N ALA A 239 6.67 10.90 28.25
CA ALA A 239 6.23 11.81 29.30
C ALA A 239 4.73 12.08 29.14
N ASP A 240 4.00 12.17 30.26
CA ASP A 240 2.53 12.36 30.28
C ASP A 240 2.04 13.62 29.56
N SER A 241 2.93 14.59 29.32
CA SER A 241 2.62 15.80 28.55
C SER A 241 2.60 15.60 27.03
N THR A 242 2.93 14.41 26.54
CA THR A 242 2.79 14.09 25.11
C THR A 242 1.33 13.79 24.79
N PRO A 243 0.78 14.29 23.68
CA PRO A 243 -0.56 13.90 23.26
C PRO A 243 -0.55 12.39 23.01
N LYS A 244 -1.16 11.63 23.93
CA LYS A 244 -1.44 10.19 23.76
C LYS A 244 -2.32 10.10 22.51
N GLY A 245 -1.77 9.59 21.42
CA GLY A 245 -2.38 9.68 20.09
C GLY A 245 -3.83 9.20 20.05
N PHE A 246 -4.63 9.84 19.21
CA PHE A 246 -5.87 9.42 18.54
C PHE A 246 -6.91 8.54 19.26
N LEU A 247 -6.87 8.37 20.58
CA LEU A 247 -7.74 7.40 21.25
C LEU A 247 -9.08 7.96 21.76
N ASP A 248 -9.33 9.28 21.77
CA ASP A 248 -10.58 9.76 22.40
C ASP A 248 -11.12 11.15 21.98
N SER A 249 -11.17 11.46 20.68
CA SER A 249 -11.95 12.62 20.22
C SER A 249 -12.56 12.39 18.84
N GLY A 250 -13.83 11.97 18.85
CA GLY A 250 -14.65 11.67 17.67
C GLY A 250 -15.03 12.88 16.80
N SER A 251 -14.11 13.80 16.50
CA SER A 251 -14.45 15.02 15.77
C SER A 251 -13.34 15.67 14.92
N LYS A 252 -12.36 14.91 14.41
CA LYS A 252 -11.32 15.49 13.54
C LYS A 252 -10.93 14.61 12.34
N ALA A 253 -11.84 14.48 11.37
CA ALA A 253 -11.57 13.87 10.06
C ALA A 253 -10.34 14.47 9.33
N ASN A 254 -9.99 15.73 9.61
CA ASN A 254 -8.81 16.39 9.04
C ASN A 254 -7.47 15.96 9.65
N GLU A 255 -7.45 15.38 10.86
CA GLU A 255 -6.21 14.94 11.52
C GLU A 255 -5.79 13.52 11.12
N THR A 256 -6.60 12.77 10.37
CA THR A 256 -6.31 11.39 9.96
C THR A 256 -5.87 11.25 8.50
N SER A 257 -6.02 12.29 7.66
CA SER A 257 -5.63 12.22 6.23
C SER A 257 -4.38 13.05 5.86
N LEU A 258 -3.37 12.43 5.27
CA LEU A 258 -2.16 13.10 4.75
C LEU A 258 -2.23 13.20 3.23
N ARG A 259 -2.33 14.42 2.69
CA ARG A 259 -2.46 14.65 1.23
C ARG A 259 -1.16 14.29 0.50
N SER A 260 -1.24 14.24 -0.83
CA SER A 260 -0.06 14.03 -1.68
C SER A 260 1.02 15.05 -1.35
N GLN A 261 2.26 14.60 -1.15
CA GLN A 261 3.45 15.41 -0.81
C GLN A 261 3.44 16.14 0.54
N ASP A 262 2.32 16.15 1.27
CA ASP A 262 2.23 16.79 2.58
C ASP A 262 3.10 16.07 3.63
N MET A 263 3.57 16.85 4.60
CA MET A 263 4.34 16.39 5.76
C MET A 263 3.60 16.77 7.06
N ARG A 264 3.60 15.83 8.02
CA ARG A 264 3.17 16.05 9.39
C ARG A 264 4.34 15.88 10.35
N GLN A 265 4.38 16.73 11.36
CA GLN A 265 5.43 16.72 12.37
C GLN A 265 4.81 16.35 13.72
N TYR A 266 5.46 15.41 14.41
CA TYR A 266 5.11 14.97 15.75
C TYR A 266 6.27 15.24 16.68
N LEU A 267 5.99 15.71 17.89
CA LEU A 267 6.99 15.91 18.92
C LEU A 267 6.68 15.00 20.11
N TYR A 268 7.60 14.06 20.37
CA TYR A 268 7.53 13.16 21.51
C TYR A 268 8.58 13.55 22.54
N ILE A 269 8.20 13.52 23.81
CA ILE A 269 9.10 13.76 24.94
C ILE A 269 9.31 12.42 25.61
N LEU A 270 10.54 11.93 25.56
CA LEU A 270 10.96 10.67 26.14
C LEU A 270 11.70 10.94 27.44
N THR A 271 11.39 10.13 28.45
CA THR A 271 12.12 10.07 29.72
C THR A 271 12.64 8.65 29.92
N PRO A 272 13.85 8.47 30.48
CA PRO A 272 14.31 7.14 30.81
C PRO A 272 13.36 6.52 31.83
N THR A 273 13.07 5.22 31.67
CA THR A 273 12.30 4.47 32.65
C THR A 273 12.99 4.61 34.01
N PRO A 274 12.28 5.01 35.08
CA PRO A 274 12.87 5.06 36.41
C PRO A 274 13.42 3.66 36.72
N ALA A 275 14.72 3.59 36.99
CA ALA A 275 15.34 2.33 37.40
C ALA A 275 14.60 1.86 38.66
N ASP A 276 13.96 0.70 38.56
CA ASP A 276 13.31 0.07 39.68
C ASP A 276 14.34 -0.03 40.81
N THR A 277 13.99 0.54 41.97
CA THR A 277 14.84 0.53 43.14
C THR A 277 14.95 -0.94 43.54
N ARG A 278 16.04 -1.62 43.12
CA ARG A 278 16.37 -2.96 43.60
C ARG A 278 16.37 -2.86 45.13
N GLN A 279 15.33 -3.46 45.72
CA GLN A 279 15.04 -3.45 47.14
C GLN A 279 16.31 -3.74 47.93
N GLY A 280 16.68 -2.79 48.78
CA GLY A 280 17.51 -3.07 49.93
C GLY A 280 16.73 -4.02 50.84
N ARG A 281 17.11 -5.29 50.86
CA ARG A 281 16.78 -6.18 51.97
C ARG A 281 18.00 -6.26 52.87
N SER A 282 17.93 -5.51 53.96
CA SER A 282 18.82 -5.63 55.10
C SER A 282 18.90 -7.09 55.56
N LEU A 283 20.08 -7.69 55.51
CA LEU A 283 20.37 -8.82 56.39
C LEU A 283 20.68 -8.24 57.77
N HIS A 284 19.71 -8.38 58.66
CA HIS A 284 19.88 -8.18 60.09
C HIS A 284 20.93 -9.15 60.62
N SER A 285 21.84 -8.64 61.44
CA SER A 285 22.63 -9.40 62.39
C SER A 285 21.72 -10.08 63.41
N GLY A 286 21.88 -11.38 63.59
CA GLY A 286 21.36 -12.16 64.72
C GLY A 286 22.49 -13.03 65.23
N GLY A 287 22.79 -12.89 66.52
CA GLY A 287 23.84 -13.64 67.23
C GLY A 287 23.42 -15.04 67.65
#